data_AF-A0A8H5I441-F1
#
_entry.id   AF-A0A8H5I441-F1
#
_cell.length_a   1.000
_cell.length_b   1.000
_cell.length_c   1.000
_cell.angle_alpha   90.00
_cell.angle_beta   90.00
_cell.angle_gamma   90.00
#
_symmetry.space_group_name_H-M   'P 1'
#
loop_
_entity.id
_entity.type
_entity.pdbx_description
1 polymer ?
#
loop_
_entity_poly.entity_id
_entity_poly.type
_entity_poly.pdbx_seq_one_letter_code
_entity_poly.pdbx_strand_id
1 'polypeptide(L)'
;MGENDTAAFDPIFFFHHCFVDLVFYEWQKKNNALESFDIIQGYPGTNSVDSQGPTPGVAGGTWLTLDSALDPFKKPDSETDPMTSRDVVNPENLGYNYQYNYNAPNDLTAGEPALFVPKHEETPVLAVSNINRAAIGGSFMITAFVKNKKTGENQLAGTEAVLSHWHVSGCANCQNHLEVRTHIPLHGWTKEKADKAHFDVRLQTRDPTVADHVNFGDVPTQAQTPSFRVITLHMT
;
A
#
# COMPACT_ATOMS: atom_id res chain seq x y z
N MET A 1 -2.91 -6.58 13.07
CA MET A 1 -2.23 -5.84 11.98
C MET A 1 -2.47 -6.38 10.56
N GLY A 2 -3.04 -7.57 10.37
CA GLY A 2 -3.18 -8.15 9.02
C GLY A 2 -4.38 -7.67 8.20
N GLU A 3 -5.33 -6.98 8.82
CA GLU A 3 -6.62 -6.55 8.24
C GLU A 3 -7.01 -5.19 8.83
N ASN A 4 -7.66 -4.36 8.03
CA ASN A 4 -8.08 -3.02 8.47
C ASN A 4 -9.07 -3.05 9.63
N ASP A 5 -9.97 -4.04 9.68
CA ASP A 5 -11.09 -4.10 10.63
C ASP A 5 -10.64 -4.07 12.10
N THR A 6 -9.47 -4.63 12.40
CA THR A 6 -8.97 -4.76 13.78
C THR A 6 -7.50 -4.37 13.95
N ALA A 7 -6.83 -3.85 12.90
CA ALA A 7 -5.42 -3.49 12.99
C ALA A 7 -5.13 -2.51 14.14
N ALA A 8 -5.98 -1.50 14.33
CA ALA A 8 -5.82 -0.49 15.36
C ALA A 8 -5.99 -1.00 16.81
N PHE A 9 -6.48 -2.23 17.03
CA PHE A 9 -6.55 -2.82 18.37
C PHE A 9 -5.20 -3.36 18.86
N ASP A 10 -4.22 -3.51 17.96
CA ASP A 10 -2.86 -3.85 18.31
C ASP A 10 -2.06 -2.55 18.53
N PRO A 11 -1.49 -2.30 19.73
CA PRO A 11 -0.73 -1.08 20.01
C PRO A 11 0.39 -0.80 19.00
N ILE A 12 0.98 -1.84 18.38
CA ILE A 12 2.04 -1.66 17.37
C ILE A 12 1.55 -0.85 16.16
N PHE A 13 0.24 -0.83 15.90
CA PHE A 13 -0.39 0.01 14.88
C PHE A 13 0.05 1.46 14.99
N PHE A 14 0.01 2.02 16.20
CA PHE A 14 0.30 3.44 16.43
C PHE A 14 1.80 3.74 16.27
N PHE A 15 2.68 2.82 16.69
CA PHE A 15 4.13 2.97 16.45
C PHE A 15 4.45 2.89 14.96
N HIS A 16 3.83 1.96 14.23
CA HIS A 16 3.96 1.85 12.80
C HIS A 16 3.48 3.11 12.08
N HIS A 17 2.28 3.60 12.39
CA HIS A 17 1.72 4.80 11.74
C HIS A 17 2.44 6.10 12.13
N CYS A 18 3.04 6.18 13.31
CA CYS A 18 3.96 7.28 13.67
C CYS A 18 5.20 7.30 12.74
N PHE A 19 5.77 6.13 12.43
CA PHE A 19 6.85 6.04 11.44
C PHE A 19 6.38 6.39 10.02
N VAL A 20 5.17 5.99 9.62
CA VAL A 20 4.59 6.36 8.32
C VAL A 20 4.39 7.88 8.22
N ASP A 21 3.90 8.53 9.27
CA ASP A 21 3.75 9.99 9.34
C ASP A 21 5.11 10.71 9.28
N LEU A 22 6.15 10.18 9.94
CA LEU A 22 7.53 10.66 9.77
C LEU A 22 8.00 10.58 8.30
N VAL A 23 7.75 9.46 7.61
CA VAL A 23 8.13 9.31 6.20
C VAL A 23 7.40 10.34 5.33
N PHE A 24 6.12 10.60 5.60
CA PHE A 24 5.36 11.63 4.91
C PHE A 24 5.92 13.04 5.19
N TYR A 25 6.22 13.36 6.45
CA TYR A 25 6.82 14.63 6.85
C TYR A 25 8.16 14.90 6.15
N GLU A 26 9.03 13.89 6.05
CA GLU A 26 10.30 14.02 5.33
C GLU A 26 10.10 14.18 3.81
N TRP A 27 9.11 13.50 3.23
CA TRP A 27 8.71 13.75 1.84
C TRP A 27 8.23 15.19 1.65
N GLN A 28 7.43 15.72 2.56
CA GLN A 28 6.93 17.10 2.48
C GLN A 28 8.08 18.11 2.54
N LYS A 29 9.01 17.94 3.48
CA LYS A 29 10.23 18.77 3.58
C LYS A 29 11.04 18.75 2.30
N LYS A 30 11.28 17.56 1.73
CA LYS A 30 12.05 17.38 0.50
C LYS A 30 11.40 18.05 -0.72
N ASN A 31 10.07 18.14 -0.74
CA ASN A 31 9.30 18.67 -1.87
C ASN A 31 8.71 20.07 -1.61
N ASN A 32 9.12 20.76 -0.53
CA ASN A 32 8.57 22.07 -0.13
C ASN A 32 7.03 22.06 0.04
N ALA A 33 6.48 20.96 0.57
CA ALA A 33 5.05 20.69 0.66
C ALA A 33 4.51 20.71 2.11
N LEU A 34 5.16 21.47 3.01
CA LEU A 34 4.73 21.62 4.40
C LEU A 34 3.52 22.55 4.54
N GLU A 35 3.37 23.54 3.67
CA GLU A 35 2.25 24.50 3.73
C GLU A 35 1.02 24.02 2.94
N SER A 36 1.25 23.32 1.84
CA SER A 36 0.21 22.70 1.00
C SER A 36 0.84 21.80 -0.06
N PHE A 37 0.00 20.95 -0.67
CA PHE A 37 0.34 20.19 -1.87
C PHE A 37 -0.91 20.03 -2.73
N ASP A 38 -0.73 19.74 -4.01
CA ASP A 38 -1.85 19.61 -4.94
C ASP A 38 -2.38 18.18 -5.02
N ILE A 39 -3.70 18.07 -5.18
CA ILE A 39 -4.38 16.83 -5.55
C ILE A 39 -4.85 16.98 -6.99
N ILE A 40 -4.42 16.07 -7.86
CA ILE A 40 -4.83 16.07 -9.27
C ILE A 40 -6.29 15.65 -9.35
N GLN A 41 -7.18 16.62 -9.59
CA GLN A 41 -8.61 16.37 -9.67
C GLN A 41 -8.94 15.35 -10.76
N GLY A 42 -9.78 14.36 -10.45
CA GLY A 42 -10.19 13.33 -11.41
C GLY A 42 -9.22 12.16 -11.52
N TYR A 43 -8.07 12.21 -10.83
CA TYR A 43 -7.10 11.11 -10.85
C TYR A 43 -7.60 9.94 -9.98
N PRO A 44 -7.38 8.67 -10.37
CA PRO A 44 -7.73 7.52 -9.54
C PRO A 44 -7.16 7.63 -8.13
N GLY A 45 -7.99 7.44 -7.11
CA GLY A 45 -7.68 7.67 -5.70
C GLY A 45 -8.26 8.97 -5.14
N THR A 46 -8.88 9.81 -5.99
CA THR A 46 -9.51 11.08 -5.57
C THR A 46 -11.04 11.01 -5.53
N ASN A 47 -11.65 9.84 -5.75
CA ASN A 47 -13.09 9.67 -5.56
C ASN A 47 -13.38 8.73 -4.38
N SER A 48 -14.42 9.05 -3.62
CA SER A 48 -14.91 8.22 -2.51
C SER A 48 -15.22 6.78 -2.90
N VAL A 49 -15.55 6.47 -4.16
CA VAL A 49 -15.77 5.08 -4.61
C VAL A 49 -14.49 4.34 -4.97
N ASP A 50 -13.34 5.00 -4.94
CA ASP A 50 -12.06 4.38 -5.24
C ASP A 50 -11.58 3.49 -4.08
N SER A 51 -10.87 2.41 -4.42
CA SER A 51 -10.35 1.44 -3.47
C SER A 51 -11.45 1.05 -2.47
N GLN A 52 -11.27 1.21 -1.16
CA GLN A 52 -12.17 0.72 -0.12
C GLN A 52 -13.64 1.19 -0.24
N GLY A 53 -13.92 2.23 -1.01
CA GLY A 53 -15.25 2.83 -1.11
C GLY A 53 -15.52 3.89 -0.04
N PRO A 54 -16.71 4.52 -0.06
CA PRO A 54 -17.01 5.65 0.80
C PRO A 54 -17.06 5.24 2.28
N THR A 55 -16.45 6.07 3.12
CA THR A 55 -16.49 5.94 4.58
C THR A 55 -17.81 6.48 5.16
N PRO A 56 -18.16 6.15 6.42
CA PRO A 56 -19.35 6.69 7.06
C PRO A 56 -19.40 8.22 7.00
N GLY A 57 -20.53 8.78 6.55
CA GLY A 57 -20.71 10.22 6.38
C GLY A 57 -20.31 10.78 5.00
N VAL A 58 -19.61 10.00 4.18
CA VAL A 58 -19.22 10.40 2.82
C VAL A 58 -20.14 9.74 1.81
N ALA A 59 -20.74 10.53 0.92
CA ALA A 59 -21.57 9.99 -0.16
C ALA A 59 -20.70 9.32 -1.23
N GLY A 60 -21.21 8.25 -1.86
CA GLY A 60 -20.55 7.65 -3.01
C GLY A 60 -20.50 8.62 -4.20
N GLY A 61 -19.36 8.68 -4.88
CA GLY A 61 -19.11 9.54 -6.03
C GLY A 61 -18.52 10.91 -5.67
N THR A 62 -18.37 11.22 -4.37
CA THR A 62 -17.78 12.47 -3.90
C THR A 62 -16.28 12.55 -4.23
N TRP A 63 -15.86 13.67 -4.82
CA TRP A 63 -14.44 13.97 -5.03
C TRP A 63 -13.78 14.40 -3.73
N LEU A 64 -12.68 13.73 -3.40
CA LEU A 64 -11.86 13.96 -2.22
C LEU A 64 -10.78 15.00 -2.53
N THR A 65 -10.65 15.98 -1.65
CA THR A 65 -9.74 17.13 -1.80
C THR A 65 -9.09 17.46 -0.45
N LEU A 66 -8.21 18.45 -0.40
CA LEU A 66 -7.65 18.92 0.87
C LEU A 66 -8.71 19.46 1.84
N ASP A 67 -9.90 19.83 1.33
CA ASP A 67 -11.02 20.37 2.09
C ASP A 67 -12.01 19.29 2.55
N SER A 68 -11.78 18.03 2.18
CA SER A 68 -12.61 16.92 2.65
C SER A 68 -12.46 16.71 4.16
N ALA A 69 -13.58 16.47 4.83
CA ALA A 69 -13.61 16.21 6.27
C ALA A 69 -12.84 14.92 6.60
N LEU A 70 -11.92 15.00 7.57
CA LEU A 70 -11.21 13.88 8.16
C LEU A 70 -11.98 13.36 9.37
N ASP A 71 -13.22 12.88 9.16
CA ASP A 71 -14.03 12.36 10.25
C ASP A 71 -13.37 11.12 10.92
N PRO A 72 -13.51 10.96 12.26
CA PRO A 72 -14.32 11.78 13.17
C PRO A 72 -13.56 12.95 13.83
N PHE A 73 -12.38 13.33 13.32
CA PHE A 73 -11.52 14.31 13.99
C PHE A 73 -12.10 15.73 13.88
N LYS A 74 -12.19 16.42 15.01
CA LYS A 74 -12.69 17.80 15.12
C LYS A 74 -11.56 18.77 15.44
N LYS A 75 -11.75 20.03 15.08
CA LYS A 75 -10.78 21.08 15.42
C LYS A 75 -10.70 21.25 16.95
N PRO A 76 -9.54 21.59 17.54
CA PRO A 76 -9.36 21.61 19.00
C PRO A 76 -10.38 22.48 19.76
N ASP A 77 -10.83 23.57 19.13
CA ASP A 77 -11.77 24.53 19.72
C ASP A 77 -13.21 24.41 19.16
N SER A 78 -13.55 23.31 18.49
CA SER A 78 -14.87 23.11 17.89
C SER A 78 -15.38 21.67 18.06
N GLU A 79 -16.59 21.53 18.57
CA GLU A 79 -17.29 20.23 18.69
C GLU A 79 -17.89 19.77 17.35
N THR A 80 -18.03 20.67 16.38
CA THR A 80 -18.75 20.39 15.12
C THR A 80 -17.85 20.43 13.91
N ASP A 81 -16.88 21.33 13.89
CA ASP A 81 -16.08 21.58 12.69
C ASP A 81 -15.05 20.46 12.51
N PRO A 82 -15.09 19.75 11.38
CA PRO A 82 -14.14 18.68 11.11
C PRO A 82 -12.75 19.26 10.85
N MET A 83 -11.73 18.49 11.20
CA MET A 83 -10.41 18.68 10.60
C MET A 83 -10.43 18.34 9.12
N THR A 84 -9.55 18.97 8.36
CA THR A 84 -9.30 18.74 6.94
C THR A 84 -7.81 18.50 6.74
N SER A 85 -7.39 18.02 5.55
CA SER A 85 -5.96 17.89 5.25
C SER A 85 -5.21 19.22 5.35
N ARG A 86 -5.89 20.36 5.16
CA ARG A 86 -5.27 21.70 5.35
C ARG A 86 -4.91 21.99 6.81
N ASP A 87 -5.68 21.45 7.75
CA ASP A 87 -5.44 21.68 9.18
C ASP A 87 -4.23 20.87 9.70
N VAL A 88 -3.85 19.79 8.99
CA VAL A 88 -2.85 18.81 9.44
C VAL A 88 -1.66 18.66 8.49
N VAL A 89 -1.57 19.45 7.42
CA VAL A 89 -0.47 19.37 6.44
C VAL A 89 0.90 19.61 7.08
N ASN A 90 1.00 20.53 8.02
CA ASN A 90 2.22 20.74 8.79
C ASN A 90 2.03 20.19 10.21
N PRO A 91 2.72 19.11 10.62
CA PRO A 91 2.61 18.58 11.98
C PRO A 91 3.05 19.59 13.05
N GLU A 92 3.89 20.58 12.69
CA GLU A 92 4.28 21.66 13.61
C GLU A 92 3.07 22.49 14.06
N ASN A 93 2.05 22.64 13.20
CA ASN A 93 0.78 23.30 13.56
C ASN A 93 -0.04 22.50 14.58
N LEU A 94 0.24 21.21 14.70
CA LEU A 94 -0.35 20.31 15.69
C LEU A 94 0.49 20.24 16.98
N GLY A 95 1.58 21.00 17.06
CA GLY A 95 2.43 21.09 18.25
C GLY A 95 3.46 19.97 18.38
N TYR A 96 3.76 19.24 17.31
CA TYR A 96 4.83 18.24 17.31
C TYR A 96 5.70 18.33 16.06
N ASN A 97 6.91 17.79 16.16
CA ASN A 97 7.77 17.57 15.00
C ASN A 97 8.55 16.27 15.18
N TYR A 98 9.19 15.85 14.10
CA TYR A 98 10.07 14.70 14.13
C TYR A 98 11.53 15.12 14.22
N GLN A 99 12.25 14.49 15.15
CA GLN A 99 13.70 14.52 15.17
C GLN A 99 14.22 13.32 14.37
N TYR A 100 14.47 13.55 13.09
CA TYR A 100 15.06 12.56 12.20
C TYR A 100 16.30 13.14 11.54
N ASN A 101 17.44 12.48 11.73
CA ASN A 101 18.66 12.86 11.04
C ASN A 101 18.73 12.09 9.72
N TYR A 102 18.37 12.72 8.61
CA TYR A 102 18.47 12.10 7.29
C TYR A 102 19.91 11.67 6.91
N ASN A 103 20.94 12.32 7.48
CA ASN A 103 22.35 11.95 7.27
C ASN A 103 22.82 10.83 8.20
N ALA A 104 22.03 10.48 9.22
CA ALA A 104 22.24 9.32 10.08
C ALA A 104 20.88 8.68 10.37
N PRO A 105 20.23 8.09 9.35
CA PRO A 105 18.88 7.55 9.43
C PRO A 105 18.85 6.25 10.27
N ASN A 106 19.32 6.31 11.52
CA ASN A 106 20.12 5.32 12.24
C ASN A 106 21.62 5.44 11.87
N ASP A 107 22.53 5.33 12.84
CA ASP A 107 23.93 5.03 12.56
C ASP A 107 24.00 3.60 11.99
N LEU A 108 23.66 3.48 10.70
CA LEU A 108 23.66 2.24 9.96
C LEU A 108 25.08 1.79 9.61
N THR A 109 26.13 2.53 10.02
CA THR A 109 27.50 2.03 9.97
C THR A 109 27.79 1.01 11.08
N ALA A 110 26.90 0.90 12.08
CA ALA A 110 26.89 -0.21 13.03
C ALA A 110 26.24 -1.50 12.48
N GLY A 111 25.70 -1.49 11.24
CA GLY A 111 25.03 -2.62 10.60
C GLY A 111 25.60 -2.99 9.23
N GLU A 112 25.32 -4.23 8.80
CA GLU A 112 25.74 -4.82 7.52
C GLU A 112 25.32 -3.96 6.31
N PRO A 113 26.27 -3.50 5.47
CA PRO A 113 25.97 -2.69 4.29
C PRO A 113 25.08 -3.34 3.23
N ALA A 114 24.86 -4.65 3.33
CA ALA A 114 23.94 -5.38 2.47
C ALA A 114 22.45 -5.08 2.73
N LEU A 115 22.11 -4.42 3.86
CA LEU A 115 20.75 -4.02 4.21
C LEU A 115 20.38 -2.62 3.69
N PHE A 116 21.31 -1.91 3.06
CA PHE A 116 21.04 -0.62 2.46
C PHE A 116 20.13 -0.78 1.24
N VAL A 117 19.07 0.02 1.18
CA VAL A 117 18.35 0.26 -0.08
C VAL A 117 19.42 0.68 -1.10
N PRO A 118 19.58 -0.06 -2.21
CA PRO A 118 20.58 0.28 -3.22
C PRO A 118 20.40 1.74 -3.63
N LYS A 119 21.51 2.42 -3.98
CA LYS A 119 21.43 3.66 -4.77
C LYS A 119 20.37 3.45 -5.86
N HIS A 120 19.56 4.47 -6.14
CA HIS A 120 18.55 4.46 -7.21
C HIS A 120 19.17 3.89 -8.51
N GLU A 121 19.08 2.59 -8.67
CA GLU A 121 19.49 1.85 -9.85
C GLU A 121 18.20 1.56 -10.60
N GLU A 122 18.21 1.83 -11.91
CA GLU A 122 17.09 1.51 -12.78
C GLU A 122 16.72 0.03 -12.61
N THR A 123 15.62 -0.20 -11.89
CA THR A 123 15.18 -1.53 -11.50
C THR A 123 13.99 -1.91 -12.36
N PRO A 124 14.03 -3.06 -13.07
CA PRO A 124 12.86 -3.58 -13.76
C PRO A 124 11.69 -3.79 -12.78
N VAL A 125 10.48 -3.49 -13.23
CA VAL A 125 9.27 -3.60 -12.42
C VAL A 125 8.38 -4.68 -13.01
N LEU A 126 7.91 -5.60 -12.17
CA LEU A 126 6.88 -6.57 -12.55
C LEU A 126 5.50 -5.95 -12.26
N ALA A 127 4.78 -5.58 -13.31
CA ALA A 127 3.41 -5.09 -13.20
C ALA A 127 2.45 -6.28 -13.19
N VAL A 128 1.66 -6.42 -12.13
CA VAL A 128 0.68 -7.49 -11.93
C VAL A 128 -0.73 -6.89 -11.92
N SER A 129 -1.66 -7.54 -12.61
CA SER A 129 -3.05 -7.09 -12.78
C SER A 129 -4.01 -8.29 -12.90
N ASN A 130 -5.28 -8.01 -13.21
CA ASN A 130 -6.34 -9.03 -13.34
C ASN A 130 -6.62 -9.77 -12.03
N ILE A 131 -6.61 -9.04 -10.91
CA ILE A 131 -6.95 -9.55 -9.59
C ILE A 131 -8.18 -8.79 -9.11
N ASN A 132 -9.27 -9.51 -8.80
CA ASN A 132 -10.47 -8.95 -8.19
C ASN A 132 -10.44 -9.20 -6.68
N ARG A 133 -10.24 -8.14 -5.87
CA ARG A 133 -10.19 -8.29 -4.41
C ARG A 133 -11.53 -8.65 -3.77
N ALA A 134 -12.68 -8.41 -4.42
CA ALA A 134 -13.97 -8.87 -3.88
C ALA A 134 -14.13 -10.39 -3.95
N ALA A 135 -13.34 -11.06 -4.80
CA ALA A 135 -13.29 -12.50 -4.91
C ALA A 135 -12.35 -13.13 -3.87
N ILE A 136 -11.73 -12.33 -2.99
CA ILE A 136 -10.77 -12.77 -1.98
C ILE A 136 -11.24 -12.26 -0.61
N GLY A 137 -11.53 -13.17 0.31
CA GLY A 137 -11.83 -12.83 1.69
C GLY A 137 -10.58 -12.35 2.43
N GLY A 138 -10.62 -11.12 2.95
CA GLY A 138 -9.53 -10.56 3.75
C GLY A 138 -8.32 -10.10 2.94
N SER A 139 -7.27 -9.74 3.65
CA SER A 139 -5.99 -9.34 3.05
C SER A 139 -5.25 -10.52 2.43
N PHE A 140 -4.43 -10.26 1.43
CA PHE A 140 -3.65 -11.29 0.75
C PHE A 140 -2.29 -10.76 0.28
N MET A 141 -1.38 -11.67 -0.06
CA MET A 141 -0.09 -11.33 -0.66
C MET A 141 -0.04 -11.78 -2.13
N ILE A 142 0.57 -10.94 -2.96
CA ILE A 142 0.94 -11.26 -4.33
C ILE A 142 2.43 -11.56 -4.32
N THR A 143 2.79 -12.80 -4.59
CA THR A 143 4.19 -13.25 -4.49
C THR A 143 4.67 -13.73 -5.85
N ALA A 144 5.73 -13.09 -6.36
CA ALA A 144 6.36 -13.45 -7.61
C ALA A 144 7.55 -14.36 -7.36
N PHE A 145 7.55 -15.54 -7.97
CA PHE A 145 8.67 -16.49 -7.97
C PHE A 145 9.30 -16.57 -9.35
N VAL A 146 10.58 -16.94 -9.41
CA VAL A 146 11.25 -17.35 -10.64
C VAL A 146 11.86 -18.72 -10.46
N LYS A 147 11.65 -19.59 -11.44
CA LYS A 147 12.21 -20.94 -11.41
C LYS A 147 13.72 -20.90 -11.66
N ASN A 148 14.51 -21.40 -10.72
CA ASN A 148 15.93 -21.59 -10.88
C ASN A 148 16.18 -22.71 -11.90
N LYS A 149 16.77 -22.39 -13.05
CA LYS A 149 17.03 -23.38 -14.12
C LYS A 149 18.02 -24.47 -13.71
N LYS A 150 18.86 -24.23 -12.70
CA LYS A 150 19.87 -25.19 -12.23
C LYS A 150 19.34 -26.13 -11.16
N THR A 151 18.56 -25.63 -10.21
CA THR A 151 18.04 -26.44 -9.08
C THR A 151 16.60 -26.90 -9.31
N GLY A 152 15.86 -26.26 -10.22
CA GLY A 152 14.43 -26.49 -10.42
C GLY A 152 13.53 -25.83 -9.37
N GLU A 153 14.12 -25.23 -8.33
CA GLU A 153 13.40 -24.62 -7.20
C GLU A 153 12.85 -23.23 -7.55
N ASN A 154 11.80 -22.82 -6.84
CA ASN A 154 11.26 -21.48 -6.94
C ASN A 154 12.05 -20.52 -6.05
N GLN A 155 12.65 -19.50 -6.66
CA GLN A 155 13.30 -18.40 -5.94
C GLN A 155 12.33 -17.23 -5.85
N LEU A 156 12.20 -16.62 -4.66
CA LEU A 156 11.40 -15.42 -4.48
C LEU A 156 12.02 -14.25 -5.27
N ALA A 157 11.21 -13.62 -6.11
CA ALA A 157 11.58 -12.44 -6.88
C ALA A 157 11.04 -11.14 -6.25
N GLY A 158 9.89 -11.21 -5.59
CA GLY A 158 9.34 -10.09 -4.83
C GLY A 158 7.92 -10.38 -4.32
N THR A 159 7.43 -9.49 -3.45
CA THR A 159 6.11 -9.59 -2.81
C THR A 159 5.43 -8.23 -2.79
N GLU A 160 4.11 -8.24 -2.92
CA GLU A 160 3.26 -7.11 -2.58
C GLU A 160 2.18 -7.55 -1.58
N ALA A 161 1.98 -6.77 -0.52
CA ALA A 161 0.87 -6.97 0.41
C ALA A 161 -0.33 -6.12 -0.01
N VAL A 162 -1.51 -6.75 -0.11
CA VAL A 162 -2.79 -6.07 -0.36
C VAL A 162 -3.59 -6.09 0.94
N LEU A 163 -3.60 -4.94 1.63
CA LEU A 163 -4.39 -4.74 2.84
C LEU A 163 -5.87 -4.55 2.45
N SER A 164 -6.74 -5.40 2.98
CA SER A 164 -8.17 -5.46 2.62
C SER A 164 -9.04 -5.73 3.85
N HIS A 165 -10.34 -5.93 3.61
CA HIS A 165 -11.36 -6.26 4.61
C HIS A 165 -11.93 -7.66 4.34
N TRP A 166 -12.50 -8.29 5.36
CA TRP A 166 -13.12 -9.62 5.20
C TRP A 166 -14.32 -9.64 4.26
N HIS A 167 -15.15 -8.58 4.27
CA HIS A 167 -16.46 -8.57 3.61
C HIS A 167 -16.58 -7.50 2.52
N VAL A 168 -15.67 -7.52 1.54
CA VAL A 168 -15.74 -6.59 0.39
C VAL A 168 -17.00 -6.82 -0.46
N SER A 169 -17.44 -8.08 -0.60
CA SER A 169 -18.60 -8.46 -1.43
C SER A 169 -19.95 -8.02 -0.87
N GLY A 170 -20.11 -7.92 0.45
CA GLY A 170 -21.35 -7.49 1.10
C GLY A 170 -21.52 -5.96 1.22
N CYS A 171 -20.45 -5.21 0.95
CA CYS A 171 -20.47 -3.76 1.04
C CYS A 171 -20.88 -3.16 -0.31
N ALA A 172 -22.14 -2.73 -0.44
CA ALA A 172 -22.70 -2.13 -1.66
C ALA A 172 -21.85 -0.96 -2.19
N ASN A 173 -21.19 -0.25 -1.28
CA ASN A 173 -20.33 0.90 -1.55
C ASN A 173 -18.89 0.51 -1.95
N CYS A 174 -18.42 -0.67 -1.56
CA CYS A 174 -17.05 -1.16 -1.77
C CYS A 174 -16.90 -1.99 -3.06
N GLN A 175 -18.00 -2.25 -3.78
CA GLN A 175 -18.01 -3.00 -5.03
C GLN A 175 -17.57 -2.18 -6.26
N ASN A 176 -17.42 -0.87 -6.11
CA ASN A 176 -16.88 -0.03 -7.16
C ASN A 176 -15.34 -0.06 -7.07
N HIS A 177 -14.65 -0.32 -8.18
CA HIS A 177 -13.19 -0.39 -8.29
C HIS A 177 -12.49 -1.53 -7.50
N LEU A 178 -12.78 -2.76 -7.90
CA LEU A 178 -12.26 -3.99 -7.27
C LEU A 178 -10.97 -4.54 -7.87
N GLU A 179 -10.48 -3.94 -8.96
CA GLU A 179 -9.26 -4.37 -9.63
C GLU A 179 -8.04 -3.98 -8.81
N VAL A 180 -7.20 -4.96 -8.48
CA VAL A 180 -5.88 -4.74 -7.89
C VAL A 180 -4.84 -4.73 -9.01
N ARG A 181 -4.08 -3.64 -9.07
CA ARG A 181 -2.87 -3.49 -9.88
C ARG A 181 -1.71 -3.16 -8.96
N THR A 182 -0.63 -3.92 -9.05
CA THR A 182 0.59 -3.68 -8.27
C THR A 182 1.82 -3.71 -9.16
N HIS A 183 2.89 -3.10 -8.66
CA HIS A 183 4.19 -2.95 -9.28
C HIS A 183 5.25 -3.45 -8.31
N ILE A 184 5.82 -4.61 -8.58
CA ILE A 184 6.85 -5.22 -7.74
C ILE A 184 8.23 -4.87 -8.30
N PRO A 185 9.04 -4.05 -7.62
CA PRO A 185 10.40 -3.75 -8.06
C PRO A 185 11.29 -4.99 -7.91
N LEU A 186 11.99 -5.38 -8.98
CA LEU A 186 12.89 -6.53 -8.99
C LEU A 186 14.32 -6.11 -8.61
N HIS A 187 14.51 -5.67 -7.36
CA HIS A 187 15.81 -5.14 -6.90
C HIS A 187 16.98 -6.11 -7.16
N GLY A 188 18.08 -5.58 -7.70
CA GLY A 188 19.26 -6.38 -8.07
C GLY A 188 19.11 -7.19 -9.38
N TRP A 189 18.08 -6.92 -10.17
CA TRP A 189 17.90 -7.53 -11.50
C TRP A 189 18.26 -6.54 -12.61
N THR A 190 18.96 -7.04 -13.63
CA THR A 190 19.08 -6.31 -14.89
C THR A 190 17.83 -6.52 -15.73
N LYS A 191 17.59 -5.60 -16.68
CA LYS A 191 16.51 -5.71 -17.66
C LYS A 191 16.57 -7.04 -18.43
N GLU A 192 17.74 -7.42 -18.93
CA GLU A 192 17.90 -8.64 -19.73
C GLU A 192 17.59 -9.90 -18.92
N LYS A 193 17.90 -9.88 -17.62
CA LYS A 193 17.58 -10.99 -16.71
C LYS A 193 16.06 -11.06 -16.49
N ALA A 194 15.40 -9.92 -16.29
CA ALA A 194 13.96 -9.86 -16.10
C ALA A 194 13.19 -10.29 -17.36
N ASP A 195 13.57 -9.81 -18.54
CA ASP A 195 12.91 -10.12 -19.81
C ASP A 195 13.00 -11.62 -20.19
N LYS A 196 14.07 -12.30 -19.76
CA LYS A 196 14.28 -13.74 -20.03
C LYS A 196 13.77 -14.65 -18.92
N ALA A 197 13.26 -14.10 -17.83
CA ALA A 197 12.78 -14.88 -16.70
C ALA A 197 11.35 -15.37 -16.93
N HIS A 198 11.07 -16.56 -16.40
CA HIS A 198 9.72 -17.08 -16.30
C HIS A 198 9.24 -16.87 -14.87
N PHE A 199 8.32 -15.92 -14.71
CA PHE A 199 7.71 -15.64 -13.42
C PHE A 199 6.51 -16.55 -13.18
N ASP A 200 6.36 -16.98 -11.92
CA ASP A 200 5.20 -17.65 -11.37
C ASP A 200 4.63 -16.73 -10.29
N VAL A 201 3.47 -16.11 -10.57
CA VAL A 201 2.83 -15.16 -9.66
C VAL A 201 1.70 -15.88 -8.92
N ARG A 202 1.79 -15.88 -7.59
CA ARG A 202 0.86 -16.59 -6.71
C ARG A 202 0.13 -15.62 -5.80
N LEU A 203 -1.12 -15.95 -5.51
CA LEU A 203 -1.92 -15.28 -4.49
C LEU A 203 -1.88 -16.12 -3.22
N GLN A 204 -1.43 -15.53 -2.12
CA GLN A 204 -1.43 -16.14 -0.80
C GLN A 204 -2.54 -15.47 0.02
N THR A 205 -3.64 -16.18 0.21
CA THR A 205 -4.85 -15.66 0.86
C THR A 205 -5.00 -16.21 2.27
N ARG A 206 -5.99 -15.71 3.02
CA ARG A 206 -6.34 -16.23 4.35
C ARG A 206 -7.19 -17.49 4.33
N ASP A 207 -7.77 -17.86 3.18
CA ASP A 207 -8.58 -19.07 3.04
C ASP A 207 -7.67 -20.31 2.91
N PRO A 208 -7.72 -21.24 3.87
CA PRO A 208 -6.85 -22.40 3.88
C PRO A 208 -7.18 -23.47 2.83
N THR A 209 -8.34 -23.40 2.16
CA THR A 209 -8.65 -24.31 1.04
C THR A 209 -7.79 -24.03 -0.20
N VAL A 210 -7.08 -22.90 -0.21
CA VAL A 210 -6.09 -22.50 -1.22
C VAL A 210 -4.65 -22.56 -0.66
N ALA A 211 -4.47 -22.60 0.66
CA ALA A 211 -3.16 -22.73 1.32
C ALA A 211 -3.28 -23.36 2.72
N ASP A 212 -2.97 -24.65 2.85
CA ASP A 212 -2.99 -25.49 4.07
C ASP A 212 -3.17 -24.76 5.43
N HIS A 213 -4.41 -24.81 5.94
CA HIS A 213 -4.94 -24.62 7.32
C HIS A 213 -4.48 -23.44 8.20
N VAL A 214 -5.37 -22.44 8.43
CA VAL A 214 -6.07 -22.11 9.72
C VAL A 214 -7.39 -21.37 9.40
N ASN A 215 -8.53 -21.84 9.95
CA ASN A 215 -9.88 -21.27 9.74
C ASN A 215 -10.10 -19.92 10.43
N PHE A 216 -10.45 -18.87 9.68
CA PHE A 216 -11.31 -17.78 10.13
C PHE A 216 -12.10 -17.19 8.96
N GLY A 217 -13.43 -17.44 8.93
CA GLY A 217 -14.40 -16.76 8.06
C GLY A 217 -14.56 -17.34 6.65
N ASP A 218 -15.68 -18.03 6.41
CA ASP A 218 -16.04 -18.56 5.09
C ASP A 218 -16.49 -17.43 4.15
N VAL A 219 -15.54 -16.84 3.42
CA VAL A 219 -15.86 -16.13 2.17
C VAL A 219 -15.27 -16.96 1.03
N PRO A 220 -16.10 -17.53 0.12
CA PRO A 220 -15.60 -18.37 -0.96
C PRO A 220 -14.58 -17.61 -1.81
N THR A 221 -13.32 -18.08 -1.83
CA THR A 221 -12.35 -17.60 -2.80
C THR A 221 -12.69 -18.17 -4.18
N GLN A 222 -12.88 -17.30 -5.17
CA GLN A 222 -12.93 -17.75 -6.57
C GLN A 222 -11.51 -17.84 -7.11
N ALA A 223 -11.20 -18.87 -7.88
CA ALA A 223 -9.90 -18.99 -8.54
C ALA A 223 -9.63 -17.74 -9.41
N GLN A 224 -8.53 -17.05 -9.12
CA GLN A 224 -8.06 -15.90 -9.89
C GLN A 224 -6.77 -16.29 -10.61
N THR A 225 -6.60 -15.83 -11.85
CA THR A 225 -5.34 -16.00 -12.60
C THR A 225 -4.73 -14.63 -12.84
N PRO A 226 -3.73 -14.22 -12.01
CA PRO A 226 -3.03 -12.96 -12.20
C PRO A 226 -2.37 -12.91 -13.57
N SER A 227 -2.45 -11.75 -14.23
CA SER A 227 -1.67 -11.45 -15.43
C SER A 227 -0.49 -10.57 -15.04
N PHE A 228 0.66 -10.76 -15.68
CA PHE A 228 1.83 -9.91 -15.42
C PHE A 228 2.57 -9.51 -16.70
N ARG A 229 3.31 -8.41 -16.61
CA ARG A 229 4.29 -7.98 -17.61
C ARG A 229 5.47 -7.29 -16.93
N VAL A 230 6.64 -7.38 -17.54
CA VAL A 230 7.81 -6.61 -17.10
C VAL A 230 7.74 -5.23 -17.74
N ILE A 231 7.91 -4.19 -16.93
CA ILE A 231 8.02 -2.79 -17.36
C ILE A 231 9.40 -2.31 -16.94
N THR A 232 10.16 -1.75 -17.87
CA THR A 232 11.34 -0.96 -17.55
C THR A 232 10.93 0.50 -17.61
N LEU A 233 10.85 1.17 -16.46
CA LEU A 233 10.68 2.63 -16.44
C LEU A 233 11.96 3.24 -17.01
N HIS A 234 11.93 3.71 -18.25
CA HIS A 234 12.87 4.75 -18.68
C HIS A 234 12.34 6.03 -18.04
N MET A 235 12.86 6.37 -16.85
CA MET A 235 12.67 7.73 -16.33
C MET A 235 13.59 8.65 -17.12
N THR A 236 13.14 9.07 -18.31
CA THR A 236 13.65 10.26 -19.00
C THR A 236 12.83 11.47 -18.60
#